data_AF-A0A0R0CY95-F1
#
_entry.id   AF-A0A0R0CY95-F1
#
_cell.length_a   1.000
_cell.length_b   1.000
_cell.length_c   1.000
_cell.angle_alpha   90.00
_cell.angle_beta   90.00
_cell.angle_gamma   90.00
#
_symmetry.space_group_name_H-M   'P 1'
#
loop_
_entity.id
_entity.type
_entity.pdbx_description
1 polymer ?
#
loop_
_entity_poly.entity_id
_entity_poly.type
_entity_poly.pdbx_seq_one_letter_code
_entity_poly.pdbx_strand_id
1 'polypeptide(L)'
;MTEHAFNLEWERLGNEGSDANLITERARVFGGWLVRVGVAQTAMTLAFVPDGEGRWDGEDFGEDDYEYDEEDGEEDDEEYEDDDGEEDDADDEEE
;
A
#
# COMPACT_ATOMS: atom_id res chain seq x y z
N MET A 1 11.06 7.72 15.20
CA MET A 1 9.87 8.49 14.81
C MET A 1 10.30 9.39 13.67
N THR A 2 9.82 9.12 12.47
CA THR A 2 10.14 9.95 11.29
C THR A 2 9.58 11.35 11.49
N GLU A 3 10.47 12.35 11.51
CA GLU A 3 10.17 13.79 11.71
C GLU A 3 9.55 14.43 10.44
N HIS A 4 8.78 13.67 9.67
CA HIS A 4 8.06 14.22 8.53
C HIS A 4 6.78 14.89 9.03
N ALA A 5 6.80 16.22 9.05
CA ALA A 5 5.59 17.02 9.24
C ALA A 5 4.72 16.88 7.98
N PHE A 6 3.68 16.06 8.06
CA PHE A 6 2.67 15.97 7.01
C PHE A 6 1.79 17.22 7.09
N ASN A 7 1.74 17.98 5.99
CA ASN A 7 0.81 19.09 5.86
C ASN A 7 -0.56 18.53 5.50
N LEU A 8 -1.50 18.60 6.45
CA LEU A 8 -2.88 18.17 6.22
C LEU A 8 -3.62 19.24 5.42
N GLU A 9 -4.23 18.84 4.30
CA GLU A 9 -5.16 19.68 3.55
C GLU A 9 -6.54 19.62 4.20
N TRP A 10 -6.94 20.73 4.83
CA TRP A 10 -8.21 20.85 5.54
C TRP A 10 -9.28 21.42 4.62
N GLU A 11 -10.36 20.68 4.44
CA GLU A 11 -11.58 21.10 3.75
C GLU A 11 -12.62 21.55 4.77
N ARG A 12 -13.22 22.72 4.55
CA ARG A 12 -14.30 23.22 5.42
C ARG A 12 -15.64 22.61 5.03
N LEU A 13 -16.34 22.09 6.03
CA LEU A 13 -17.68 21.51 5.87
C LEU A 13 -18.77 22.54 6.13
N GLY A 14 -19.93 22.31 5.52
CA GLY A 14 -21.14 23.07 5.79
C GLY A 14 -21.69 22.77 7.19
N ASN A 15 -22.07 23.82 7.91
CA ASN A 15 -22.60 23.76 9.28
C ASN A 15 -24.08 24.19 9.32
N GLU A 16 -24.88 23.71 8.37
CA GLU A 16 -26.30 24.08 8.29
C GLU A 16 -27.03 23.69 9.58
N GLY A 17 -27.80 24.62 10.15
CA GLY A 17 -28.52 24.42 11.42
C GLY A 17 -27.67 24.49 12.68
N SER A 18 -26.37 24.80 12.58
CA SER A 18 -25.47 24.98 13.73
C SER A 18 -25.17 26.45 14.02
N ASP A 19 -24.49 26.72 15.14
CA ASP A 19 -24.00 28.06 15.49
C ASP A 19 -23.17 28.67 14.35
N ALA A 20 -23.42 29.94 14.02
CA ALA A 20 -22.79 30.63 12.88
C ALA A 20 -21.24 30.73 13.01
N ASN A 21 -20.74 30.67 14.25
CA ASN A 21 -19.31 30.72 14.55
C ASN A 21 -18.66 29.34 14.58
N LEU A 22 -19.42 28.26 14.40
CA LEU A 22 -18.88 26.91 14.37
C LEU A 22 -18.09 26.73 13.07
N ILE A 23 -16.87 26.22 13.23
CA ILE A 23 -15.98 25.82 12.15
C ILE A 23 -15.85 24.31 12.24
N THR A 24 -16.17 23.63 11.14
CA THR A 24 -15.98 22.19 10.99
C THR A 24 -15.10 21.98 9.77
N GLU A 25 -14.00 21.27 9.94
CA GLU A 25 -13.07 20.96 8.86
C GLU A 25 -12.70 19.49 8.91
N ARG A 26 -12.38 18.90 7.75
CA ARG A 26 -11.85 17.55 7.64
C ARG A 26 -10.58 17.51 6.80
N ALA A 27 -9.68 16.60 7.12
CA ALA A 27 -8.52 16.28 6.29
C ALA A 27 -8.51 14.78 6.00
N ARG A 28 -8.21 14.41 4.74
CA ARG A 28 -8.07 13.01 4.33
C ARG A 28 -6.77 12.45 4.91
N VAL A 29 -6.82 11.27 5.50
CA VAL A 29 -5.66 10.53 6.02
C VAL A 29 -5.79 9.06 5.67
N PHE A 30 -4.71 8.30 5.84
CA PHE A 30 -4.77 6.86 5.67
C PHE A 30 -5.81 6.24 6.62
N GLY A 31 -6.70 5.41 6.08
CA GLY A 31 -7.77 4.76 6.84
C GLY A 31 -8.98 5.64 7.17
N GLY A 32 -9.06 6.87 6.67
CA GLY A 32 -10.26 7.70 6.86
C GLY A 32 -10.04 9.21 6.86
N TRP A 33 -10.64 9.87 7.86
CA TRP A 33 -10.66 11.31 7.97
C TRP A 33 -10.32 11.77 9.38
N LEU A 34 -9.54 12.84 9.48
CA LEU A 34 -9.50 13.64 10.69
C LEU A 34 -10.54 14.75 10.57
N VAL A 35 -11.44 14.84 11.53
CA VAL A 35 -12.45 15.90 11.62
C VAL A 35 -12.13 16.77 12.82
N ARG A 36 -12.08 18.09 12.62
CA ARG A 36 -11.94 19.06 13.70
C ARG A 36 -13.13 20.00 13.74
N VAL A 37 -13.58 20.31 14.96
CA VAL A 37 -14.73 21.17 15.22
C VAL A 37 -14.39 22.17 16.32
N GLY A 38 -14.72 23.44 16.12
CA GLY A 38 -14.46 24.47 17.11
C GLY A 38 -14.98 25.83 16.70
N VAL A 39 -14.88 26.80 17.61
CA VAL A 39 -15.29 28.20 17.36
C VAL A 39 -14.12 29.11 16.98
N ALA A 40 -12.88 28.60 17.10
CA ALA A 40 -11.65 29.29 16.73
C ALA A 40 -10.56 28.25 16.41
N GLN A 41 -9.58 28.61 15.59
CA GLN A 41 -8.46 27.72 15.22
C GLN A 41 -7.67 27.21 16.42
N THR A 42 -7.61 27.99 17.50
CA THR A 42 -6.92 27.64 18.75
C THR A 42 -7.75 26.79 19.71
N ALA A 43 -9.04 26.57 19.42
CA ALA A 43 -10.00 25.88 20.27
C ALA A 43 -10.79 24.86 19.43
N MET A 44 -10.06 23.90 18.86
CA MET A 44 -10.60 22.82 18.03
C MET A 44 -10.57 21.49 18.80
N THR A 45 -11.68 20.75 18.77
CA THR A 45 -11.73 19.34 19.15
C THR A 45 -11.46 18.49 17.92
N LEU A 46 -10.64 17.46 18.05
CA LEU A 46 -10.26 16.55 16.97
C LEU A 46 -10.89 15.17 17.19
N ALA A 47 -11.43 14.59 16.13
CA ALA A 47 -11.93 13.22 16.08
C ALA A 47 -11.42 12.51 14.83
N PHE A 48 -11.12 11.22 14.95
CA PHE A 48 -10.84 10.36 13.81
C PHE A 48 -12.13 9.63 13.39
N VAL A 49 -12.43 9.67 12.10
CA VAL A 49 -13.56 8.96 11.49
C VAL A 49 -12.99 7.91 10.54
N PRO A 50 -13.14 6.60 10.86
CA PRO A 50 -12.65 5.54 9.99
C PRO A 50 -13.41 5.52 8.66
N ASP A 51 -12.71 5.17 7.58
CA ASP A 51 -13.34 4.84 6.29
C ASP A 51 -14.01 3.48 6.42
N GLY A 52 -15.34 3.44 6.59
CA GLY A 52 -16.09 2.20 6.74
C GLY A 52 -16.18 1.33 5.48
N GLU A 53 -15.63 1.83 4.37
CA GLU A 53 -15.59 1.15 3.07
C GLU A 53 -14.25 0.45 2.80
N GLY A 54 -13.29 0.48 3.74
CA GLY A 54 -12.02 -0.25 3.57
C GLY A 54 -11.15 0.27 2.42
N ARG A 55 -11.41 1.46 1.85
CA ARG A 55 -10.71 1.93 0.64
C ARG A 55 -9.21 2.17 0.81
N TRP A 56 -8.72 1.99 2.04
CA TRP A 56 -7.37 2.28 2.48
C TRP A 56 -6.79 1.21 3.40
N ASP A 57 -7.55 0.21 3.84
CA ASP A 57 -6.99 -0.89 4.64
C ASP A 57 -6.20 -1.91 3.79
N GLY A 58 -6.20 -1.72 2.47
CA GLY A 58 -5.55 -2.59 1.50
C GLY A 58 -6.48 -3.67 0.95
N GLU A 59 -7.74 -3.74 1.39
CA GLU A 59 -8.73 -4.72 0.90
C GLU A 59 -9.55 -4.22 -0.30
N ASP A 60 -9.50 -2.91 -0.62
CA ASP A 60 -10.13 -2.30 -1.82
C ASP A 60 -9.12 -2.05 -2.96
N PHE A 61 -8.00 -2.78 -2.98
CA PHE A 61 -7.44 -3.15 -4.29
C PHE A 61 -8.35 -4.28 -4.74
N GLY A 62 -9.33 -3.95 -5.59
CA GLY A 62 -10.34 -4.89 -6.06
C GLY A 62 -9.71 -6.25 -6.38
N GLU A 63 -10.50 -7.31 -6.24
CA GLU A 63 -10.14 -8.73 -6.43
C GLU A 63 -9.41 -9.05 -7.77
N ASP A 64 -9.12 -8.04 -8.62
CA ASP A 64 -8.54 -8.11 -9.96
C ASP A 64 -7.10 -7.52 -10.12
N ASP A 65 -6.49 -6.82 -9.15
CA ASP A 65 -5.15 -6.18 -9.39
C ASP A 65 -3.94 -7.03 -8.93
N TYR A 66 -4.18 -8.28 -8.56
CA TYR A 66 -3.17 -9.34 -8.54
C TYR A 66 -3.70 -10.52 -9.35
N GLU A 67 -3.95 -10.29 -10.64
CA GLU A 67 -3.73 -11.33 -11.64
C GLU A 67 -2.26 -11.75 -11.51
N TYR A 68 -2.05 -12.75 -10.65
CA TYR A 68 -0.89 -13.60 -10.70
C TYR A 68 -0.92 -14.19 -12.10
N ASP A 69 0.03 -13.80 -12.95
CA ASP A 69 0.34 -14.48 -14.20
C ASP A 69 0.80 -15.90 -13.84
N GLU A 70 -0.18 -16.76 -13.55
CA GLU A 70 -0.04 -18.21 -13.40
C GLU A 70 0.13 -18.79 -14.81
N GLU A 71 1.17 -18.36 -15.54
CA GLU A 71 1.70 -19.14 -16.65
C GLU A 71 2.71 -20.13 -16.06
N ASP A 72 2.18 -21.10 -15.32
CA ASP A 72 2.87 -22.37 -15.03
C ASP A 72 2.02 -23.54 -15.54
N GLY A 73 2.66 -24.39 -16.35
CA GLY A 73 2.14 -25.64 -16.89
C GLY A 73 1.93 -25.58 -18.41
N GLU A 74 2.50 -26.45 -19.25
CA GLU A 74 3.00 -27.82 -19.13
C GLU A 74 3.92 -28.01 -20.39
N GLU A 75 4.91 -28.90 -20.57
CA GLU A 75 4.97 -30.34 -20.41
C GLU A 75 6.45 -30.78 -20.58
N ASP A 76 6.80 -31.81 -19.82
CA ASP A 76 7.90 -32.77 -19.95
C ASP A 76 8.29 -33.13 -21.41
N ASP A 77 9.57 -33.02 -21.79
CA ASP A 77 10.13 -33.82 -22.88
C ASP A 77 11.56 -34.26 -22.53
N GLU A 78 11.63 -35.46 -21.96
CA GLU A 78 12.84 -36.26 -21.82
C GLU A 78 13.40 -36.63 -23.20
N GLU A 79 14.44 -35.93 -23.68
CA GLU A 79 15.32 -36.50 -24.71
C GLU A 79 16.77 -36.54 -24.23
N TYR A 80 17.15 -37.73 -23.77
CA TYR A 80 18.52 -38.15 -23.54
C TYR A 80 19.27 -38.25 -24.87
N GLU A 81 20.16 -37.30 -25.18
CA GLU A 81 21.27 -37.53 -26.11
C GLU A 81 22.59 -37.61 -25.32
N ASP A 82 22.96 -38.87 -25.07
CA ASP A 82 24.30 -39.38 -24.83
C ASP A 82 25.20 -39.01 -26.02
N ASP A 83 26.23 -38.18 -25.80
CA ASP A 83 27.42 -38.16 -26.66
C ASP A 83 28.65 -37.97 -25.79
N ASP A 84 29.33 -39.10 -25.60
CA ASP A 84 30.61 -39.27 -24.97
C ASP A 84 31.71 -38.47 -25.71
N GLY A 85 32.12 -37.35 -25.12
CA GLY A 85 33.17 -36.49 -25.65
C GLY A 85 34.46 -36.55 -24.85
N GLU A 86 35.07 -37.73 -24.82
CA GLU A 86 36.48 -38.07 -24.54
C GLU A 86 37.28 -37.31 -23.46
N GLU A 87 37.73 -38.11 -22.50
CA GLU A 87 38.82 -37.89 -21.55
C GLU A 87 40.14 -37.49 -22.25
N ASP A 88 40.91 -36.59 -21.61
CA ASP A 88 42.34 -36.78 -21.26
C ASP A 88 43.03 -35.41 -21.12
N ASP A 89 43.07 -34.87 -19.90
CA ASP A 89 44.15 -33.93 -19.52
C ASP A 89 45.00 -34.68 -18.49
N ALA A 90 45.94 -35.44 -19.05
CA ALA A 90 46.94 -36.20 -18.34
C ALA A 90 47.82 -35.30 -17.47
N ASP A 91 47.90 -35.69 -16.18
CA ASP A 91 49.17 -35.99 -15.50
C ASP A 91 50.21 -34.86 -15.40
N ASP A 92 50.39 -34.30 -14.19
CA ASP A 92 51.61 -34.61 -13.41
C ASP A 92 51.44 -34.12 -11.96
N GLU A 93 51.39 -35.09 -11.06
CA GLU A 93 51.62 -34.97 -9.62
C GLU A 93 53.08 -34.53 -9.38
N GLU A 94 53.49 -33.93 -8.28
CA GLU A 94 54.12 -34.64 -7.15
C GLU A 94 54.77 -33.59 -6.21
N GLU A 95 54.57 -33.79 -4.90
CA GLU A 95 55.30 -33.32 -3.69
C GLU A 95 55.89 -31.90 -3.55
#